data_AF-A0A964VPB5-F1
#
_entry.id   AF-A0A964VPB5-F1
#
_cell.length_a   1.000
_cell.length_b   1.000
_cell.length_c   1.000
_cell.angle_alpha   90.00
_cell.angle_beta   90.00
_cell.angle_gamma   90.00
#
_symmetry.space_group_name_H-M   'P 1'
#
loop_
_entity.id
_entity.type
_entity.pdbx_description
1 polymer ?
#
loop_
_entity_poly.entity_id
_entity_poly.type
_entity_poly.pdbx_seq_one_letter_code
_entity_poly.pdbx_strand_id
1 'polypeptide(L)'
;MDTKPVKRPKGVWIVTIWMFLFAGLLPIAAALFMYFGPPEEERIMSASGLAVSLSIALAMIVSAVCAWLGHGWARFALIALAVIHYGLIAHNLYSMGQSGAVPESKMMFVWTRMARSLITMTVVVLYLLLNRNAKDFFRDYRRVA
;
A
#
# COMPACT_ATOMS: atom_id res chain seq x y z
N MET A 1 -18.36 -5.75 33.88
CA MET A 1 -18.22 -4.61 32.95
C MET A 1 -18.68 -5.11 31.59
N ASP A 2 -19.80 -4.58 31.09
CA ASP A 2 -20.36 -4.96 29.79
C ASP A 2 -19.57 -4.24 28.69
N THR A 3 -18.51 -4.87 28.19
CA THR A 3 -17.74 -4.32 27.06
C THR A 3 -18.55 -4.56 25.79
N LYS A 4 -19.39 -3.58 25.41
CA LYS A 4 -20.04 -3.60 24.09
C LYS A 4 -18.95 -3.81 23.03
N PRO A 5 -19.08 -4.80 22.13
CA PRO A 5 -18.07 -5.04 21.11
C PRO A 5 -17.91 -3.79 20.25
N VAL A 6 -16.68 -3.27 20.17
CA VAL A 6 -16.37 -2.10 19.32
C VAL A 6 -16.74 -2.46 17.88
N LYS A 7 -17.79 -1.83 17.36
CA LYS A 7 -18.28 -2.08 16.01
C LYS A 7 -17.23 -1.64 15.01
N ARG A 8 -16.59 -2.60 14.35
CA ARG A 8 -15.52 -2.35 13.37
C ARG A 8 -16.09 -1.60 12.16
N PRO A 9 -15.59 -0.40 11.80
CA PRO A 9 -16.07 0.32 10.63
C PRO A 9 -15.75 -0.44 9.34
N LYS A 10 -16.76 -0.66 8.49
CA LYS A 10 -16.59 -1.40 7.22
C LYS A 10 -15.46 -0.83 6.34
N GLY A 11 -15.28 0.49 6.31
CA GLY A 11 -14.24 1.10 5.49
C GLY A 11 -12.81 0.86 6.00
N VAL A 12 -12.60 0.69 7.32
CA VAL A 12 -11.28 0.28 7.85
C VAL A 12 -10.94 -1.12 7.36
N TRP A 13 -11.94 -2.01 7.33
CA TRP A 13 -11.82 -3.36 6.77
C TRP A 13 -11.43 -3.34 5.29
N ILE A 14 -12.15 -2.56 4.49
CA ILE A 14 -11.88 -2.44 3.06
C ILE A 14 -10.47 -1.91 2.82
N VAL A 15 -10.06 -0.84 3.51
CA VAL A 15 -8.74 -0.23 3.34
C VAL A 15 -7.63 -1.19 3.72
N THR A 16 -7.71 -1.86 4.86
CA THR A 16 -6.65 -2.75 5.33
C THR A 16 -6.53 -4.03 4.50
N ILE A 17 -7.64 -4.65 4.06
CA ILE A 17 -7.59 -5.75 3.08
C ILE A 17 -6.97 -5.28 1.77
N TRP A 18 -7.41 -4.12 1.27
CA TRP A 18 -6.90 -3.57 0.03
C TRP A 18 -5.39 -3.34 0.11
N MET A 19 -4.90 -2.74 1.18
CA MET A 19 -3.47 -2.50 1.39
C MET A 19 -2.70 -3.81 1.58
N PHE A 20 -3.25 -4.78 2.32
CA PHE A 20 -2.64 -6.09 2.49
C PHE A 20 -2.45 -6.81 1.14
N LEU A 21 -3.48 -6.82 0.29
CA LEU A 21 -3.43 -7.52 -1.00
C LEU A 21 -2.62 -6.76 -2.04
N PHE A 22 -2.94 -5.50 -2.30
CA PHE A 22 -2.42 -4.77 -3.46
C PHE A 22 -1.14 -3.99 -3.19
N ALA A 23 -0.88 -3.59 -1.94
CA ALA A 23 0.37 -2.92 -1.54
C ALA A 23 1.31 -3.82 -0.73
N GLY A 24 0.87 -5.04 -0.38
CA GLY A 24 1.66 -6.05 0.31
C GLY A 24 1.90 -7.30 -0.54
N LEU A 25 0.90 -8.18 -0.62
CA LEU A 25 1.05 -9.51 -1.21
C LEU A 25 1.40 -9.47 -2.72
N LEU A 26 0.68 -8.65 -3.49
CA LEU A 26 0.90 -8.54 -4.94
C LEU A 26 2.30 -7.99 -5.27
N PRO A 27 2.80 -6.91 -4.62
CA PRO A 27 4.18 -6.47 -4.77
C PRO A 27 5.22 -7.54 -4.42
N ILE A 28 5.00 -8.37 -3.40
CA ILE A 28 5.90 -9.49 -3.09
C ILE A 28 5.93 -10.47 -4.26
N ALA A 29 4.77 -10.89 -4.75
CA ALA A 29 4.69 -11.81 -5.88
C ALA A 29 5.37 -11.22 -7.14
N ALA A 30 5.13 -9.94 -7.43
CA ALA A 30 5.75 -9.25 -8.55
C ALA A 30 7.28 -9.13 -8.41
N ALA A 31 7.79 -8.77 -7.24
CA ALA A 31 9.22 -8.65 -7.00
C ALA A 31 9.94 -10.00 -7.09
N LEU A 32 9.33 -11.07 -6.55
CA LEU A 32 9.86 -12.42 -6.66
C LEU A 32 9.84 -12.91 -8.11
N PHE A 33 8.76 -12.64 -8.85
CA PHE A 33 8.68 -12.96 -10.28
C PHE A 33 9.75 -12.22 -11.10
N MET A 34 9.98 -10.93 -10.84
CA MET A 34 11.01 -10.14 -11.53
C MET A 34 12.45 -10.60 -11.21
N TYR A 35 12.68 -11.23 -10.06
CA TYR A 35 14.01 -11.66 -9.64
C TYR A 35 14.32 -13.13 -9.96
N PHE A 36 13.34 -14.02 -9.78
CA PHE A 36 13.45 -15.47 -10.00
C PHE A 36 12.76 -15.95 -11.29
N GLY A 37 12.24 -15.02 -12.10
CA GLY A 37 11.58 -15.32 -13.36
C GLY A 37 12.49 -16.01 -14.39
N PRO A 38 11.92 -16.39 -15.55
CA PRO A 38 12.65 -17.12 -16.58
C PRO A 38 13.94 -16.38 -16.99
N PRO A 39 15.08 -17.09 -17.14
CA PRO A 39 16.38 -16.48 -17.42
C PRO A 39 16.49 -15.84 -18.81
N GLU A 40 15.49 -16.04 -19.67
CA GLU A 40 15.40 -15.42 -21.00
C GLU A 40 15.06 -13.91 -20.92
N GLU A 41 14.52 -13.45 -19.79
CA GLU A 41 14.36 -12.02 -19.49
C GLU A 41 15.59 -11.56 -18.70
N GLU A 42 16.33 -10.56 -19.20
CA GLU A 42 17.39 -9.92 -18.42
C GLU A 42 16.87 -9.59 -17.02
N ARG A 43 17.59 -9.98 -15.96
CA ARG A 43 17.16 -9.69 -14.58
C ARG A 43 16.90 -8.19 -14.42
N ILE A 44 15.63 -7.82 -14.38
CA ILE A 44 15.17 -6.42 -14.35
C ILE A 44 15.37 -5.82 -12.94
N MET A 45 15.62 -6.65 -11.92
CA MET A 45 15.71 -6.23 -10.53
C MET A 45 17.04 -6.65 -9.88
N SER A 46 17.72 -5.68 -9.26
CA SER A 46 18.90 -5.94 -8.43
C SER A 46 18.53 -6.56 -7.08
N ALA A 47 19.47 -7.24 -6.43
CA ALA A 47 19.26 -7.84 -5.10
C ALA A 47 18.90 -6.78 -4.04
N SER A 48 19.48 -5.57 -4.12
CA SER A 48 19.12 -4.44 -3.25
C SER A 48 17.71 -3.93 -3.52
N GLY A 49 17.31 -3.84 -4.80
CA GLY A 49 15.95 -3.49 -5.19
C GLY A 49 14.93 -4.49 -4.63
N LEU A 50 15.21 -5.79 -4.76
CA LEU A 50 14.38 -6.84 -4.19
C LEU A 50 14.23 -6.69 -2.67
N ALA A 51 15.34 -6.51 -1.94
CA ALA A 51 15.33 -6.38 -0.49
C ALA A 51 14.48 -5.19 -0.03
N VAL A 52 14.60 -4.03 -0.70
CA VAL A 52 13.80 -2.84 -0.40
C VAL A 52 12.31 -3.09 -0.70
N SER A 53 11.98 -3.66 -1.85
CA SER A 53 10.60 -3.96 -2.24
C SER A 53 9.93 -4.94 -1.27
N LEU A 54 10.62 -6.02 -0.89
CA LEU A 54 10.12 -6.97 0.09
C LEU A 54 9.94 -6.33 1.47
N SER A 55 10.89 -5.50 1.91
CA SER A 55 10.80 -4.83 3.21
C SER A 55 9.58 -3.91 3.30
N ILE A 56 9.33 -3.09 2.27
CA ILE A 56 8.16 -2.21 2.22
C ILE A 56 6.87 -3.04 2.20
N ALA A 57 6.81 -4.09 1.39
CA ALA A 57 5.62 -4.90 1.25
C ALA A 57 5.29 -5.72 2.52
N LEU A 58 6.30 -6.26 3.19
CA LEU A 58 6.13 -6.93 4.49
C LEU A 58 5.70 -5.94 5.58
N ALA A 59 6.33 -4.76 5.64
CA ALA A 59 5.92 -3.70 6.57
C ALA A 59 4.46 -3.27 6.31
N MET A 60 4.04 -3.26 5.06
CA MET A 60 2.66 -2.97 4.66
C MET A 60 1.68 -4.04 5.18
N ILE A 61 2.02 -5.33 5.02
CA ILE A 61 1.23 -6.45 5.54
C ILE A 61 1.09 -6.35 7.05
N VAL A 62 2.21 -6.20 7.78
CA VAL A 62 2.22 -6.12 9.24
C VAL A 62 1.39 -4.91 9.71
N SER A 63 1.60 -3.74 9.11
CA SER A 63 0.85 -2.53 9.46
C SER A 63 -0.64 -2.68 9.16
N ALA A 64 -1.02 -3.35 8.07
CA ALA A 64 -2.42 -3.57 7.72
C ALA A 64 -3.11 -4.50 8.72
N VAL A 65 -2.45 -5.59 9.13
CA VAL A 65 -2.95 -6.52 10.15
C VAL A 65 -3.04 -5.83 11.51
N CYS A 66 -2.01 -5.09 11.94
CA CYS A 66 -2.07 -4.34 13.20
C CYS A 66 -3.14 -3.23 13.18
N ALA A 67 -3.31 -2.54 12.06
CA ALA A 67 -4.37 -1.54 11.90
C ALA A 67 -5.76 -2.19 11.93
N TRP A 68 -5.92 -3.37 11.35
CA TRP A 68 -7.16 -4.15 11.46
C TRP A 68 -7.52 -4.55 12.88
N LEU A 69 -6.51 -4.86 13.68
CA LEU A 69 -6.64 -5.14 15.12
C LEU A 69 -6.86 -3.86 15.96
N GLY A 70 -6.94 -2.69 15.34
CA GLY A 70 -7.25 -1.44 16.04
C GLY A 70 -6.05 -0.73 16.67
N HIS A 71 -4.81 -1.16 16.39
CA HIS A 71 -3.63 -0.49 16.91
C HIS A 71 -3.46 0.91 16.31
N GLY A 72 -3.57 1.94 17.17
CA GLY A 72 -3.50 3.34 16.72
C GLY A 72 -2.17 3.75 16.09
N TRP A 73 -1.04 3.18 16.51
CA TRP A 73 0.26 3.44 15.87
C TRP A 73 0.33 2.84 14.45
N ALA A 74 -0.27 1.66 14.25
CA ALA A 74 -0.29 0.97 12.97
C ALA A 74 -1.08 1.73 11.91
N ARG A 75 -2.09 2.51 12.31
CA ARG A 75 -2.79 3.47 11.43
C ARG A 75 -1.81 4.43 10.76
N PHE A 76 -0.95 5.07 11.56
CA PHE A 76 0.00 6.06 11.06
C PHE A 76 1.13 5.41 10.26
N ALA A 77 1.60 4.23 10.69
CA ALA A 77 2.55 3.44 9.92
C ALA A 77 1.98 3.07 8.54
N LEU A 78 0.74 2.61 8.49
CA LEU A 78 0.05 2.26 7.24
C LEU A 78 -0.09 3.46 6.29
N ILE A 79 -0.40 4.64 6.83
CA ILE A 79 -0.46 5.90 6.07
C ILE A 79 0.92 6.25 5.50
N ALA A 80 1.97 6.25 6.33
CA ALA A 80 3.32 6.59 5.90
C ALA A 80 3.81 5.63 4.81
N LEU A 81 3.62 4.33 5.03
CA LEU A 81 3.97 3.30 4.04
C LEU A 81 3.14 3.44 2.76
N ALA A 82 1.86 3.83 2.83
CA ALA A 82 1.03 4.03 1.65
C ALA A 82 1.56 5.19 0.80
N VAL A 83 1.95 6.28 1.44
CA VAL A 83 2.57 7.44 0.77
C VAL A 83 3.88 7.03 0.11
N ILE A 84 4.75 6.30 0.82
CA ILE A 84 6.02 5.82 0.26
C ILE A 84 5.76 4.87 -0.92
N HIS A 85 4.91 3.86 -0.74
CA HIS A 85 4.67 2.83 -1.76
C HIS A 85 4.05 3.41 -3.04
N TYR A 86 2.94 4.14 -2.94
CA TYR A 86 2.28 4.72 -4.10
C TYR A 86 3.06 5.91 -4.68
N GLY A 87 3.80 6.65 -3.84
CA GLY A 87 4.71 7.70 -4.29
C GLY A 87 5.85 7.15 -5.15
N LEU A 88 6.48 6.04 -4.73
CA LEU A 88 7.49 5.35 -5.53
C LEU A 88 6.91 4.80 -6.85
N ILE A 89 5.71 4.22 -6.82
CA ILE A 89 5.03 3.78 -8.05
C ILE A 89 4.79 4.97 -8.99
N ALA A 90 4.28 6.08 -8.48
CA ALA A 90 4.00 7.26 -9.29
C ALA A 90 5.29 7.85 -9.88
N HIS A 91 6.35 7.96 -9.06
CA HIS A 91 7.66 8.41 -9.51
C HIS A 91 8.24 7.51 -10.61
N ASN A 92 8.18 6.19 -10.45
CA ASN A 92 8.66 5.25 -11.46
C ASN A 92 7.88 5.38 -12.77
N LEU A 93 6.54 5.47 -12.70
CA LEU A 93 5.70 5.64 -13.88
C LEU A 93 5.96 6.99 -14.58
N TYR A 94 6.18 8.06 -13.81
CA TYR A 94 6.55 9.36 -14.35
C TYR A 94 7.91 9.30 -15.06
N SER A 95 8.93 8.70 -14.44
CA SER A 95 10.25 8.53 -15.03
C SER A 95 10.22 7.69 -16.31
N MET A 96 9.40 6.62 -16.35
CA MET A 96 9.19 5.83 -17.56
C MET A 96 8.52 6.64 -18.67
N GLY A 97 7.57 7.51 -18.32
CA GLY A 97 6.93 8.41 -19.27
C GLY A 97 7.88 9.45 -19.87
N GLN A 98 8.79 10.00 -19.07
CA GLN A 98 9.75 11.03 -19.52
C GLN A 98 10.93 10.46 -20.31
N SER A 99 11.39 9.26 -19.97
CA SER A 99 12.56 8.63 -20.60
C SER A 99 12.33 8.13 -22.02
N GLY A 100 11.08 8.15 -22.53
CA GLY A 100 10.75 7.57 -23.83
C GLY A 100 10.84 6.04 -23.86
N ALA A 101 11.05 5.38 -22.71
CA ALA A 101 11.16 3.93 -22.59
C ALA A 101 9.84 3.18 -22.92
N VAL A 102 8.72 3.90 -22.98
CA VAL A 102 7.40 3.35 -23.29
C VAL A 102 6.93 3.89 -24.64
N PRO A 103 6.45 3.03 -25.57
CA PRO A 103 5.87 3.48 -26.83
C PRO A 103 4.72 4.48 -26.61
N GLU A 104 4.59 5.50 -27.47
CA GLU A 104 3.53 6.53 -27.35
C GLU A 104 2.13 5.93 -27.24
N SER A 105 1.86 4.85 -27.98
CA SER A 105 0.58 4.13 -27.94
C SER A 105 0.23 3.54 -26.56
N LYS A 106 1.22 3.35 -25.68
CA LYS A 106 1.05 2.85 -24.31
C LYS A 106 1.15 3.93 -23.24
N MET A 107 1.46 5.17 -23.59
CA MET A 107 1.62 6.27 -22.63
C MET A 107 0.33 6.53 -21.83
N MET A 108 -0.84 6.45 -22.46
CA MET A 108 -2.12 6.62 -21.76
C MET A 108 -2.30 5.62 -20.61
N PHE A 109 -1.82 4.37 -20.77
CA PHE A 109 -1.87 3.36 -19.72
C PHE A 109 -0.94 3.70 -18.54
N VAL A 110 0.25 4.24 -18.83
CA VAL A 110 1.21 4.69 -17.80
C VAL A 110 0.59 5.81 -16.96
N TRP A 111 0.06 6.84 -17.62
CA TRP A 111 -0.57 7.98 -16.95
C TRP A 111 -1.80 7.57 -16.14
N THR A 112 -2.64 6.69 -16.68
CA THR A 112 -3.82 6.16 -15.96
C THR A 112 -3.41 5.37 -14.71
N ARG A 113 -2.36 4.53 -14.81
CA ARG A 113 -1.81 3.80 -13.66
C ARG A 113 -1.23 4.72 -12.59
N MET A 114 -0.56 5.79 -13.02
CA MET A 114 -0.02 6.81 -12.11
C MET A 114 -1.15 7.53 -11.39
N ALA A 115 -2.14 8.04 -12.12
CA ALA A 115 -3.31 8.72 -11.56
C ALA A 115 -4.07 7.82 -10.58
N ARG A 116 -4.30 6.55 -10.93
CA ARG A 116 -4.90 5.56 -10.02
C ARG A 116 -4.11 5.42 -8.72
N SER A 117 -2.78 5.34 -8.80
CA SER A 117 -1.92 5.21 -7.61
C SER A 117 -2.04 6.43 -6.70
N LEU A 118 -2.04 7.64 -7.27
CA LEU A 118 -2.22 8.89 -6.52
C LEU A 118 -3.61 9.00 -5.89
N ILE A 119 -4.66 8.60 -6.62
CA ILE A 119 -6.03 8.57 -6.10
C ILE A 119 -6.14 7.57 -4.96
N THR A 120 -5.62 6.34 -5.12
CA THR A 120 -5.65 5.32 -4.07
C THR A 120 -4.91 5.79 -2.82
N MET A 121 -3.70 6.34 -2.97
CA MET A 121 -2.96 6.96 -1.87
C MET A 121 -3.80 8.02 -1.16
N THR A 122 -4.37 8.96 -1.91
CA THR A 122 -5.17 10.07 -1.36
C THR A 122 -6.39 9.55 -0.60
N VAL A 123 -7.14 8.61 -1.17
CA VAL A 123 -8.33 8.02 -0.54
C VAL A 123 -7.96 7.30 0.76
N VAL A 124 -6.91 6.48 0.77
CA VAL A 124 -6.45 5.76 1.97
C VAL A 124 -6.02 6.73 3.07
N VAL A 125 -5.22 7.74 2.72
CA VAL A 125 -4.72 8.74 3.66
C VAL A 125 -5.88 9.55 4.25
N LEU A 126 -6.74 10.12 3.41
CA LEU A 126 -7.88 10.92 3.86
C LEU A 126 -8.85 10.08 4.69
N TYR A 127 -9.12 8.83 4.28
CA TYR A 127 -10.01 7.95 5.03
C TYR A 127 -9.45 7.65 6.44
N LEU A 128 -8.19 7.24 6.55
CA LEU A 128 -7.60 6.86 7.84
C LEU A 128 -7.30 8.07 8.75
N LEU A 129 -7.02 9.25 8.18
CA LEU A 129 -6.74 10.46 8.95
C LEU A 129 -7.99 11.26 9.35
N LEU A 130 -8.93 11.45 8.42
CA LEU A 130 -10.01 12.43 8.58
C LEU A 130 -11.36 11.79 8.91
N ASN A 131 -11.59 10.53 8.52
CA ASN A 131 -12.88 9.89 8.79
C ASN A 131 -13.08 9.68 10.30
N ARG A 132 -14.14 10.28 10.86
CA ARG A 132 -14.47 10.18 12.29
C ARG A 132 -14.62 8.73 12.75
N ASN A 133 -15.29 7.89 11.96
CA ASN A 133 -15.50 6.47 12.30
C ASN A 133 -14.19 5.70 12.40
N ALA A 134 -13.23 5.98 11.50
CA ALA A 134 -11.90 5.38 11.58
C ALA A 134 -11.17 5.87 12.83
N LYS A 135 -11.17 7.19 13.09
CA LYS A 135 -10.51 7.78 14.26
C LYS A 135 -11.06 7.21 15.58
N ASP A 136 -12.38 7.10 15.71
CA ASP A 136 -13.04 6.57 16.90
C ASP A 136 -12.68 5.10 17.12
N PHE A 137 -12.68 4.28 16.06
CA PHE A 137 -12.23 2.89 16.13
C PHE A 137 -10.82 2.74 16.72
N PHE A 138 -9.85 3.51 16.22
CA PHE A 138 -8.46 3.47 16.72
C PHE A 138 -8.29 4.10 18.11
N ARG A 139 -9.17 5.02 18.52
CA ARG A 139 -9.15 5.64 19.85
C ARG A 139 -9.75 4.70 20.90
N ASP A 140 -10.85 4.05 20.57
CA ASP A 140 -11.59 3.20 21.49
C ASP A 140 -10.82 1.91 21.77
N TYR A 141 -10.13 1.34 20.78
CA TYR A 141 -9.25 0.18 20.99
C TYR A 141 -8.08 0.47 21.96
N ARG A 142 -7.53 1.69 21.97
CA ARG A 142 -6.49 2.10 22.93
C ARG A 142 -7.00 2.10 24.38
N ARG A 143 -8.31 2.21 24.61
CA ARG A 143 -8.89 2.23 25.96
C ARG A 143 -9.18 0.83 26.51
N VAL A 144 -9.19 -0.18 25.64
CA VAL A 144 -9.58 -1.56 25.98
C VAL A 144 -8.37 -2.51 26.00
N ALA A 145 -7.32 -2.19 25.24
CA ALA A 145 -6.02 -2.89 25.25
C ALA A 145 -5.07 -2.30 26.30
#